data_AF-A0A920NZW7-F1
#
_entry.id   AF-A0A920NZW7-F1
#
_cell.length_a   1.000
_cell.length_b   1.000
_cell.length_c   1.000
_cell.angle_alpha   90.00
_cell.angle_beta   90.00
_cell.angle_gamma   90.00
#
_symmetry.space_group_name_H-M   'P 1'
#
loop_
_entity.id
_entity.type
_entity.pdbx_description
1 polymer ?
#
loop_
_entity_poly.entity_id
_entity_poly.type
_entity_poly.pdbx_seq_one_letter_code
_entity_poly.pdbx_strand_id
1 'polypeptide(L)' 'MFNGERYKILKAEIGQAQGKPGEVLSDHLEISCGDKKSIKIKEIQRQGKKPQSIGEFVLGTQIKKGSFL' A
#
# COMPACT_ATOMS: atom_id res chain seq x y z
N MET A 1 9.83 -0.29 -1.30
CA MET A 1 10.34 1.09 -1.54
C MET A 1 9.97 1.37 -2.99
N PHE A 2 9.30 2.46 -3.33
CA PHE A 2 8.67 2.59 -4.67
C PHE A 2 9.21 3.81 -5.40
N ASN A 3 9.69 3.64 -6.63
CA ASN A 3 10.33 4.70 -7.44
C ASN A 3 11.40 5.51 -6.70
N GLY A 4 12.21 4.85 -5.85
CA GLY A 4 13.24 5.51 -5.04
C GLY A 4 12.73 6.28 -3.81
N GLU A 5 11.41 6.39 -3.63
CA GLU A 5 10.82 6.98 -2.43
C GLU A 5 10.59 5.93 -1.34
N ARG A 6 10.89 6.31 -0.09
CA ARG A 6 10.57 5.51 1.09
C ARG A 6 9.17 5.85 1.59
N TYR A 7 8.39 4.81 1.78
CA TYR A 7 7.06 4.88 2.37
C TYR A 7 7.07 4.08 3.67
N LYS A 8 6.53 4.68 4.73
CA LYS A 8 6.36 4.04 6.03
C LYS A 8 4.87 3.75 6.24
N ILE A 9 4.53 2.50 6.48
CA ILE A 9 3.18 2.10 6.85
C ILE A 9 3.04 2.32 8.36
N LEU A 10 2.06 3.13 8.76
CA LEU A 10 1.83 3.45 10.17
C LEU A 10 0.66 2.62 10.74
N LYS A 11 -0.37 2.39 9.93
CA LYS A 11 -1.49 1.51 10.27
C LYS A 11 -1.93 0.72 9.06
N ALA A 12 -2.22 -0.55 9.30
CA ALA A 12 -2.80 -1.44 8.31
C ALA A 12 -3.70 -2.50 8.96
N GLU A 13 -4.60 -3.04 8.17
CA GLU A 13 -5.51 -4.13 8.52
C GLU A 13 -5.17 -5.37 7.70
N ILE A 14 -5.44 -6.55 8.24
CA ILE A 14 -5.27 -7.81 7.52
C ILE A 14 -6.50 -8.04 6.63
N GLY A 15 -6.26 -8.32 5.36
CA GLY A 15 -7.26 -8.79 4.40
C GLY A 15 -7.01 -10.25 4.00
N GLN A 16 -7.96 -10.81 3.24
CA GLN A 16 -7.91 -12.20 2.75
C GLN A 16 -7.83 -12.25 1.22
N ALA A 17 -7.19 -11.27 0.59
CA ALA A 17 -7.05 -11.26 -0.85
C ALA A 17 -5.84 -12.11 -1.28
N GLN A 18 -5.96 -12.74 -2.45
CA GLN A 18 -4.95 -13.60 -3.05
C GLN A 18 -4.37 -12.93 -4.30
N GLY A 19 -3.05 -12.93 -4.38
CA GLY A 19 -2.29 -12.43 -5.53
C GLY A 19 -0.81 -12.76 -5.38
N LYS A 20 0.03 -12.15 -6.22
CA LYS A 20 1.48 -12.34 -6.11
C LYS A 20 2.01 -11.54 -4.91
N PRO A 21 2.89 -12.08 -4.05
CA PRO A 21 3.47 -11.32 -2.96
C PRO A 21 4.06 -9.98 -3.45
N GLY A 22 3.65 -8.88 -2.81
CA GLY A 22 4.05 -7.52 -3.18
C GLY A 22 3.16 -6.85 -4.24
N GLU A 23 2.17 -7.55 -4.80
CA GLU A 23 1.22 -7.00 -5.77
C GLU A 23 0.15 -6.12 -5.09
N VAL A 24 -0.12 -4.96 -5.67
CA VAL A 24 -1.21 -4.08 -5.25
C VAL A 24 -2.51 -4.54 -5.90
N LEU A 25 -3.43 -5.07 -5.11
CA LEU A 25 -4.69 -5.67 -5.54
C LEU A 25 -5.83 -4.67 -5.70
N SER A 26 -5.75 -3.52 -5.03
CA SER A 26 -6.80 -2.51 -4.99
C SER A 26 -6.22 -1.10 -5.01
N ASP A 27 -7.01 -0.14 -5.50
CA ASP A 27 -6.65 1.29 -5.50
C ASP A 27 -6.54 1.85 -4.07
N HIS A 28 -7.18 1.21 -3.08
CA HIS A 28 -6.99 1.53 -1.67
C HIS A 28 -5.70 0.96 -1.06
N LEU A 29 -4.68 0.67 -1.88
CA LEU A 29 -3.38 0.17 -1.43
C LEU A 29 -3.52 -1.12 -0.59
N GLU A 30 -4.28 -2.07 -1.13
CA GLU A 30 -4.31 -3.42 -0.61
C GLU A 30 -3.20 -4.22 -1.26
N ILE A 31 -2.27 -4.73 -0.46
CA ILE A 31 -1.08 -5.44 -0.94
C ILE A 31 -1.25 -6.92 -0.65
N SER A 32 -1.05 -7.76 -1.66
CA SER A 32 -1.00 -9.20 -1.48
C SER A 32 0.28 -9.59 -0.72
N CYS A 33 0.12 -10.42 0.29
CA CYS A 33 1.21 -11.05 1.00
C CYS A 33 1.33 -12.53 0.60
N GLY A 34 2.39 -13.18 1.10
CA GLY A 34 2.44 -14.63 1.12
C GLY A 34 1.25 -15.23 1.89
N ASP A 35 1.01 -16.52 1.70
CA ASP A 35 0.00 -17.29 2.46
C ASP A 35 -1.46 -16.87 2.27
N LYS A 36 -1.83 -16.45 1.06
CA LYS A 36 -3.23 -16.13 0.67
C LYS A 36 -3.88 -15.04 1.54
N LYS A 37 -3.06 -14.14 2.07
CA LYS A 37 -3.49 -12.97 2.85
C LYS A 37 -3.10 -11.69 2.14
N SER A 38 -3.76 -10.62 2.51
CA SER A 38 -3.43 -9.27 2.06
C SER A 38 -3.30 -8.34 3.25
N ILE A 39 -2.73 -7.16 3.00
CA ILE A 39 -2.62 -6.07 3.97
C ILE A 39 -3.27 -4.85 3.34
N LYS A 40 -4.30 -4.32 3.99
CA LYS A 40 -4.98 -3.07 3.63
C LYS A 40 -4.36 -1.93 4.41
N ILE A 41 -3.67 -1.02 3.72
CA ILE A 41 -3.05 0.13 4.37
C ILE A 41 -4.14 1.16 4.73
N LYS A 42 -4.08 1.69 5.95
CA LYS A 42 -4.98 2.77 6.43
C LYS A 42 -4.27 4.10 6.56
N GLU A 43 -3.04 4.07 7.08
CA GLU A 43 -2.19 5.25 7.24
C GLU A 43 -0.79 4.97 6.71
N ILE A 44 -0.29 5.93 5.94
CA ILE A 44 1.00 5.87 5.27
C ILE A 44 1.72 7.20 5.39
N GLN A 45 3.04 7.16 5.46
CA GLN A 45 3.89 8.34 5.53
C GLN A 45 4.94 8.28 4.43
N ARG A 46 4.94 9.29 3.56
CA ARG A 46 6.03 9.52 2.61
C ARG A 46 7.24 10.10 3.31
N GLN A 47 8.44 9.75 2.83
CA GLN A 47 9.68 10.33 3.32
C GLN A 47 9.62 11.86 3.29
N GLY A 48 9.96 12.50 4.43
CA GLY A 48 9.96 13.96 4.57
C GLY A 48 8.57 14.61 4.64
N LYS A 49 7.47 13.85 4.56
CA LYS A 49 6.10 14.36 4.71
C LYS A 49 5.46 13.90 6.02
N LYS A 50 4.35 14.57 6.36
CA LYS A 50 3.49 14.16 7.48
C LYS A 50 2.77 12.84 7.16
N PRO A 51 2.36 12.08 8.18
CA PRO A 51 1.43 10.97 8.03
C PRO A 51 0.18 11.39 7.24
N GLN A 52 -0.28 10.54 6.33
CA GLN A 52 -1.46 10.75 5.50
C GLN A 52 -2.39 9.55 5.61
N SER A 53 -3.70 9.81 5.51
CA SER A 53 -4.69 8.75 5.37
C SER A 53 -4.58 8.11 3.98
N ILE A 54 -5.06 6.88 3.84
CA ILE A 54 -5.01 6.19 2.55
C ILE A 54 -5.75 6.95 1.47
N GLY A 55 -6.91 7.54 1.79
CA GLY A 55 -7.73 8.29 0.84
C GLY A 55 -6.99 9.48 0.22
N GLU A 56 -6.27 10.26 1.01
CA GLU A 56 -5.42 11.34 0.50
C GLU A 56 -4.25 10.82 -0.33
N PHE A 57 -3.68 9.69 0.08
CA PHE A 57 -2.56 9.08 -0.62
C PHE A 57 -2.94 8.61 -2.02
N VAL A 58 -4.10 7.96 -2.18
CA VAL A 58 -4.55 7.41 -3.47
C VAL A 58 -4.70 8.51 -4.53
N LEU A 59 -5.13 9.71 -4.14
CA LEU A 59 -5.35 10.83 -5.07
C LEU A 59 -4.06 11.34 -5.72
N GLY A 60 -2.92 11.23 -5.02
CA GLY A 60 -1.64 11.79 -5.46
C GLY A 60 -0.54 10.76 -5.70
N THR A 61 -0.85 9.47 -5.62
CA THR A 61 0.15 8.40 -5.74
C THR A 61 0.26 7.86 -7.16
N GLN A 62 1.47 7.40 -7.49
CA GLN A 62 1.73 6.62 -8.69
C GLN A 62 1.50 5.11 -8.46
N ILE A 63 1.33 4.68 -7.20
CA ILE A 63 1.09 3.29 -6.85
C ILE A 63 -0.38 2.97 -7.15
N LYS A 64 -0.62 2.32 -8.29
CA LYS A 64 -1.94 1.88 -8.73
C LYS A 64 -2.08 0.37 -8.62
N LYS A 65 -3.32 -0.12 -8.72
CA LYS A 65 -3.59 -1.56 -8.86
C LYS A 65 -2.70 -2.18 -9.95
N GLY A 66 -2.12 -3.34 -9.64
CA GLY A 66 -1.17 -4.06 -10.50
C GLY A 66 0.30 -3.63 -10.35
N SER A 67 0.59 -2.61 -9.52
CA SER A 67 1.97 -2.26 -9.18
C SER A 67 2.58 -3.28 -8.20
N PHE A 68 3.91 -3.38 -8.19
CA PHE A 68 4.67 -4.22 -7.26
C PHE A 68 5.53 -3.35 -6.33
N LEU A 69 5.59 -3.69 -5.03
CA LEU A 69 6.23 -2.89 -3.96
C LEU A 69 7.48 -3.49 -3.31
#